data_AF-A0A969J897-F1
#
_entry.id   AF-A0A969J897-F1
#
_cell.length_a   1.000
_cell.length_b   1.000
_cell.length_c   1.000
_cell.angle_alpha   90.00
_cell.angle_beta   90.00
_cell.angle_gamma   90.00
#
_symmetry.space_group_name_H-M   'P 1'
#
loop_
_entity.id
_entity.type
_entity.pdbx_description
1 polymer ?
#
loop_
_entity_poly.entity_id
_entity_poly.type
_entity_poly.pdbx_seq_one_letter_code
_entity_poly.pdbx_strand_id
1 'polypeptide(L)'
;MAQNLLSTGIIDPNQWHLARVWLEVAALLRIAPRQIDHLDCWESQIWVKPLGGRSQFMSYRRLPLWIESGTAAIEACGDRQALEHLGEVLQGEMATHGAYYDAATVERWRATWKNRAEQLKIVALRQARQEERLKLMGDRQRAYKNWQEGWRQVLDYCGSFESLERLAPELDLQSQTFDEFHGSQAASQLWHQRWQELSQASA
;
A
#
# COMPACT_ATOMS: atom_id res chain seq x y z
N MET A 1 -10.19 11.52 27.54
CA MET A 1 -11.45 11.21 26.84
C MET A 1 -11.20 10.00 25.95
N ALA A 2 -12.09 9.00 25.95
CA ALA A 2 -11.92 7.82 25.10
C ALA A 2 -12.09 8.24 23.62
N GLN A 3 -11.15 7.86 22.77
CA GLN A 3 -11.24 8.07 21.33
C GLN A 3 -12.40 7.22 20.78
N ASN A 4 -13.23 7.85 19.97
CA ASN A 4 -14.39 7.25 19.32
C ASN A 4 -14.46 7.71 17.85
N LEU A 5 -15.28 7.04 17.03
CA LEU A 5 -15.30 7.24 15.57
C LEU A 5 -15.58 8.69 15.14
N LEU A 6 -16.32 9.47 15.94
CA LEU A 6 -16.57 10.90 15.68
C LEU A 6 -15.37 11.75 16.09
N SER A 7 -14.89 11.59 17.32
CA SER A 7 -13.81 12.42 17.89
C SER A 7 -12.47 12.25 17.16
N THR A 8 -12.26 11.11 16.51
CA THR A 8 -11.07 10.83 15.70
C THR A 8 -11.23 11.27 14.24
N GLY A 9 -12.42 11.76 13.84
CA GLY A 9 -12.71 12.14 12.46
C GLY A 9 -12.80 10.98 11.48
N ILE A 10 -12.83 9.73 11.95
CA ILE A 10 -12.95 8.53 11.11
C ILE A 10 -14.33 8.49 10.44
N ILE A 11 -15.37 8.89 11.18
CA ILE A 11 -16.69 9.16 10.63
C ILE A 11 -16.99 10.65 10.84
N ASP A 12 -17.22 11.36 9.73
CA ASP A 12 -17.64 12.74 9.72
C ASP A 12 -19.07 12.86 9.14
N PRO A 13 -20.10 13.01 9.98
CA PRO A 13 -21.48 13.14 9.52
C PRO A 13 -21.73 14.36 8.63
N ASN A 14 -20.86 15.38 8.65
CA ASN A 14 -21.00 16.55 7.78
C ASN A 14 -20.73 16.21 6.31
N GLN A 15 -20.03 15.11 6.05
CA GLN A 15 -19.78 14.61 4.69
C GLN A 15 -20.95 13.80 4.14
N TRP A 16 -21.95 13.48 4.97
CA TRP A 16 -23.12 12.73 4.51
C TRP A 16 -24.07 13.61 3.72
N HIS A 17 -24.63 13.07 2.65
CA HIS A 17 -25.67 13.76 1.90
C HIS A 17 -26.92 13.97 2.76
N LEU A 18 -27.28 15.23 3.01
CA LEU A 18 -28.39 15.60 3.89
C LEU A 18 -29.72 14.92 3.50
N ALA A 19 -30.00 14.81 2.21
CA ALA A 19 -31.20 14.12 1.71
C ALA A 19 -31.25 12.65 2.16
N ARG A 20 -30.11 11.97 2.22
CA ARG A 20 -30.01 10.59 2.69
C ARG A 20 -30.20 10.50 4.21
N VAL A 21 -29.56 11.41 4.96
CA VAL A 21 -29.77 11.52 6.42
C VAL A 21 -31.25 11.73 6.73
N TRP A 22 -31.92 12.59 5.96
CA TRP A 22 -33.35 12.87 6.12
C TRP A 22 -34.22 11.63 5.94
N LEU A 23 -33.95 10.81 4.91
CA LEU A 23 -34.66 9.56 4.67
C LEU A 23 -34.44 8.55 5.80
N GLU A 24 -33.20 8.42 6.27
CA GLU A 24 -32.87 7.47 7.33
C GLU A 24 -33.44 7.89 8.69
N VAL A 25 -33.44 9.20 9.00
CA VAL A 25 -34.11 9.74 10.19
C VAL A 25 -35.62 9.54 10.12
N ALA A 26 -36.25 9.77 8.96
CA ALA A 26 -37.68 9.52 8.76
C ALA A 26 -38.02 8.04 8.98
N ALA A 27 -37.22 7.13 8.42
CA ALA A 27 -37.38 5.69 8.61
C ALA A 27 -37.20 5.27 10.08
N LEU A 28 -36.19 5.82 10.76
CA LEU A 28 -35.92 5.54 12.18
C LEU A 28 -37.05 6.03 13.10
N LEU A 29 -37.63 7.19 12.79
CA LEU A 29 -38.79 7.75 13.50
C LEU A 29 -40.12 7.12 13.06
N ARG A 30 -40.13 6.28 12.01
CA ARG A 30 -41.32 5.67 11.41
C ARG A 30 -42.36 6.70 10.95
N ILE A 31 -41.89 7.79 10.38
CA ILE A 31 -42.74 8.87 9.82
C ILE A 31 -42.42 9.05 8.33
N ALA A 32 -43.32 9.69 7.59
CA ALA A 32 -43.03 10.07 6.21
C ALA A 32 -41.97 11.20 6.19
N PRO A 33 -41.05 11.25 5.21
CA PRO A 33 -40.03 12.30 5.13
C PRO A 33 -40.61 13.72 5.14
N ARG A 34 -41.77 13.93 4.51
CA ARG A 34 -42.52 15.20 4.51
C ARG A 34 -43.08 15.63 5.87
N GLN A 35 -43.06 14.74 6.86
CA GLN A 35 -43.49 15.03 8.24
C GLN A 35 -42.33 15.52 9.12
N ILE A 36 -41.13 15.64 8.56
CA ILE A 36 -40.03 16.36 9.21
C ILE A 36 -40.14 17.82 8.77
N ASP A 37 -40.31 18.71 9.74
CA ASP A 37 -40.34 20.17 9.54
C ASP A 37 -38.91 20.71 9.38
N HIS A 38 -38.02 20.28 10.28
CA HIS A 38 -36.63 20.70 10.30
C HIS A 38 -35.70 19.56 10.74
N LEU A 39 -34.50 19.51 10.19
CA LEU A 39 -33.44 18.57 10.56
C LEU A 39 -32.08 19.27 10.46
N ASP A 40 -31.32 19.24 11.54
CA ASP A 40 -29.95 19.73 11.59
C ASP A 40 -29.00 18.65 12.11
N CYS A 41 -27.87 18.50 11.43
CA CYS A 41 -26.75 17.66 11.86
C CYS A 41 -25.82 18.50 12.74
N TRP A 42 -25.74 18.20 14.04
CA TRP A 42 -24.77 18.81 14.97
C TRP A 42 -23.57 17.89 15.17
N GLU A 43 -22.52 18.35 15.84
CA GLU A 43 -21.25 17.60 15.95
C GLU A 43 -21.41 16.15 16.47
N SER A 44 -22.24 15.92 17.48
CA SER A 44 -22.39 14.60 18.12
C SER A 44 -23.79 13.97 17.97
N GLN A 45 -24.75 14.73 17.45
CA GLN A 45 -26.16 14.35 17.41
C GLN A 45 -26.91 15.06 16.28
N ILE A 46 -28.05 14.49 15.92
CA ILE A 46 -29.01 15.03 14.97
C ILE A 46 -30.13 15.67 15.77
N TRP A 47 -30.44 16.93 15.48
CA TRP A 47 -31.66 17.58 15.93
C TRP A 47 -32.73 17.44 14.87
N VAL A 48 -33.93 17.00 15.26
CA VAL A 48 -35.06 16.82 14.34
C VAL A 48 -36.34 17.37 14.95
N LYS A 49 -37.12 18.09 14.12
CA LYS A 49 -38.43 18.62 14.46
C LYS A 49 -39.49 17.96 13.56
N PRO A 50 -40.29 17.01 14.08
CA PRO A 50 -41.44 16.51 13.36
C PRO A 50 -42.61 17.52 13.35
N LEU A 51 -43.38 17.55 12.27
CA LEU A 51 -44.62 18.33 12.16
C LEU A 51 -45.63 17.89 13.22
N GLY A 52 -46.14 18.85 14.00
CA GLY A 52 -47.08 18.59 15.10
C GLY A 52 -46.46 17.84 16.30
N GLY A 53 -45.15 17.59 16.28
CA GLY A 53 -44.44 16.86 17.33
C GLY A 53 -43.51 17.73 18.17
N ARG A 54 -42.93 17.14 19.22
CA ARG A 54 -41.82 17.75 19.96
C ARG A 54 -40.50 17.47 19.24
N SER A 55 -39.56 18.42 19.34
CA SER A 55 -38.20 18.21 18.82
C SER A 55 -37.52 17.06 19.55
N GLN A 56 -36.64 16.35 18.84
CA GLN A 56 -35.90 15.21 19.36
C GLN A 56 -34.42 15.34 19.01
N PHE A 57 -33.58 14.78 19.88
CA PHE A 57 -32.15 14.61 19.63
C PHE A 57 -31.86 13.13 19.41
N MET A 58 -31.05 12.82 18.40
CA MET A 58 -30.76 11.46 17.99
C MET A 58 -29.27 11.26 17.78
N SER A 59 -28.74 10.12 18.22
CA SER A 59 -27.35 9.76 17.93
C SER A 59 -27.20 9.28 16.49
N TYR A 60 -26.12 9.71 15.82
CA TYR A 60 -25.75 9.21 14.48
C TYR A 60 -25.61 7.69 14.42
N ARG A 61 -25.20 7.07 15.53
CA ARG A 61 -25.02 5.61 15.68
C ARG A 61 -26.28 4.79 15.40
N ARG A 62 -27.46 5.43 15.43
CA ARG A 62 -28.74 4.79 15.13
C ARG A 62 -29.06 4.75 13.64
N LEU A 63 -28.31 5.48 12.82
CA LEU A 63 -28.51 5.51 11.38
C LEU A 63 -27.71 4.40 10.70
N PRO A 64 -28.29 3.69 9.71
CA PRO A 64 -27.54 2.76 8.86
C PRO A 64 -26.28 3.38 8.25
N LEU A 65 -26.31 4.67 7.89
CA LEU A 65 -25.15 5.43 7.41
C LEU A 65 -23.91 5.32 8.30
N TRP A 66 -24.09 5.21 9.62
CA TRP A 66 -22.99 5.06 10.56
C TRP A 66 -22.24 3.74 10.35
N ILE A 67 -23.00 2.66 10.16
CA ILE A 67 -22.46 1.32 9.93
C ILE A 67 -21.72 1.27 8.59
N GLU A 68 -22.33 1.85 7.56
CA GLU A 68 -21.73 1.96 6.23
C GLU A 68 -20.44 2.76 6.25
N SER A 69 -20.43 3.90 6.94
CA SER A 69 -19.23 4.74 7.07
C SER A 69 -18.11 4.00 7.81
N GLY A 70 -18.43 3.27 8.88
CA GLY A 70 -17.45 2.45 9.59
C GLY A 70 -16.89 1.32 8.72
N THR A 71 -17.74 0.67 7.91
CA THR A 71 -17.28 -0.36 6.95
C THR A 71 -16.38 0.25 5.87
N ALA A 72 -16.78 1.39 5.30
CA ALA A 72 -15.99 2.10 4.30
C ALA A 72 -14.63 2.55 4.86
N ALA A 73 -14.58 3.00 6.12
CA ALA A 73 -13.32 3.37 6.78
C ALA A 73 -12.36 2.18 6.88
N ILE A 74 -12.86 0.98 7.24
CA ILE A 74 -12.06 -0.24 7.28
C ILE A 74 -11.51 -0.57 5.90
N GLU A 75 -12.34 -0.50 4.86
CA GLU A 75 -11.94 -0.79 3.48
C GLU A 75 -10.92 0.20 2.93
N ALA A 76 -11.00 1.47 3.37
CA ALA A 76 -10.11 2.54 2.96
C ALA A 76 -8.71 2.48 3.60
N CYS A 77 -8.49 1.71 4.66
CA CYS A 77 -7.18 1.59 5.31
C CYS A 77 -6.11 1.11 4.32
N GLY A 78 -5.14 1.96 3.99
CA GLY A 78 -4.11 1.68 2.98
C GLY A 78 -2.96 0.79 3.45
N ASP A 79 -2.75 0.71 4.76
CA ASP A 79 -1.68 -0.06 5.37
C ASP A 79 -2.15 -0.70 6.69
N ARG A 80 -1.27 -1.53 7.26
CA ARG A 80 -1.54 -2.28 8.48
C ARG A 80 -1.65 -1.39 9.71
N GLN A 81 -0.87 -0.31 9.79
CA GLN A 81 -0.85 0.58 10.95
C GLN A 81 -2.15 1.39 11.03
N ALA A 82 -2.62 1.92 9.90
CA ALA A 82 -3.89 2.60 9.80
C ALA A 82 -5.06 1.68 10.14
N LEU A 83 -5.00 0.42 9.69
CA LEU A 83 -5.98 -0.59 10.07
C LEU A 83 -5.94 -0.82 11.58
N GLU A 84 -4.80 -1.17 12.17
CA GLU A 84 -4.65 -1.41 13.61
C GLU A 84 -5.16 -0.25 14.46
N HIS A 85 -4.81 1.00 14.13
CA HIS A 85 -5.31 2.20 14.81
C HIS A 85 -6.85 2.31 14.75
N LEU A 86 -7.46 2.08 13.59
CA LEU A 86 -8.92 2.06 13.46
C LEU A 86 -9.54 0.99 14.38
N GLY A 87 -8.86 -0.12 14.61
CA GLY A 87 -9.34 -1.20 15.48
C GLY A 87 -9.37 -0.81 16.94
N GLU A 88 -8.34 -0.09 17.40
CA GLU A 88 -8.31 0.47 18.74
C GLU A 88 -9.47 1.44 18.96
N VAL A 89 -9.73 2.31 17.96
CA VAL A 89 -10.86 3.25 18.01
C VAL A 89 -12.20 2.51 17.99
N LEU A 90 -12.36 1.49 17.14
CA LEU A 90 -13.57 0.67 17.09
C LEU A 90 -13.80 -0.08 18.40
N GLN A 91 -12.73 -0.58 19.04
CA GLN A 91 -12.82 -1.23 20.34
C GLN A 91 -13.27 -0.26 21.43
N GLY A 92 -12.72 0.96 21.46
CA GLY A 92 -13.15 2.02 22.37
C GLY A 92 -14.60 2.46 22.14
N GLU A 93 -15.00 2.57 20.88
CA GLU A 93 -16.38 2.85 20.45
C GLU A 93 -17.34 1.76 20.95
N MET A 94 -17.01 0.48 20.74
CA MET A 94 -17.84 -0.63 21.20
C MET A 94 -17.90 -0.73 22.73
N ALA A 95 -16.81 -0.43 23.44
CA ALA A 95 -16.79 -0.43 24.90
C ALA A 95 -17.72 0.65 25.49
N THR A 96 -17.81 1.81 24.82
CA THR A 96 -18.59 2.97 25.30
C THR A 96 -20.03 2.94 24.81
N HIS A 97 -20.25 2.50 23.57
CA HIS A 97 -21.50 2.62 22.83
C HIS A 97 -22.06 1.27 22.35
N GLY A 98 -21.60 0.15 22.91
CA GLY A 98 -21.99 -1.20 22.52
C GLY A 98 -23.50 -1.44 22.43
N ALA A 99 -24.30 -0.75 23.24
CA ALA A 99 -25.77 -0.84 23.21
C ALA A 99 -26.42 -0.38 21.90
N TYR A 100 -25.71 0.39 21.06
CA TYR A 100 -26.21 0.84 19.76
C TYR A 100 -26.00 -0.18 18.64
N TYR A 101 -25.21 -1.23 18.89
CA TYR A 101 -24.81 -2.19 17.87
C TYR A 101 -25.46 -3.55 18.13
N ASP A 102 -26.06 -4.12 17.09
CA ASP A 102 -26.49 -5.50 17.11
C ASP A 102 -25.33 -6.45 16.75
N ALA A 103 -25.48 -7.73 17.08
CA ALA A 103 -24.45 -8.73 16.81
C ALA A 103 -24.11 -8.83 15.31
N ALA A 104 -25.11 -8.65 14.43
CA ALA A 104 -24.93 -8.73 12.99
C ALA A 104 -24.01 -7.61 12.46
N THR A 105 -24.18 -6.37 12.95
CA THR A 105 -23.33 -5.23 12.61
C THR A 105 -21.89 -5.45 13.04
N VAL A 106 -21.71 -5.92 14.27
CA VAL A 106 -20.38 -6.21 14.82
C VAL A 106 -19.66 -7.28 14.00
N GLU A 107 -20.36 -8.37 13.68
CA GLU A 107 -19.81 -9.44 12.85
C GLU A 107 -19.48 -8.96 11.43
N ARG A 108 -20.30 -8.06 10.87
CA ARG A 108 -20.00 -7.43 9.58
C ARG A 108 -18.68 -6.68 9.62
N TRP A 109 -18.48 -5.81 10.60
CA TRP A 109 -17.22 -5.07 10.76
C TRP A 109 -16.03 -6.00 10.99
N ARG A 110 -16.19 -7.07 11.80
CA ARG A 110 -15.14 -8.09 12.00
C ARG A 110 -14.78 -8.82 10.72
N ALA A 111 -15.77 -9.18 9.90
CA ALA A 111 -15.55 -9.84 8.62
C ALA A 111 -14.83 -8.90 7.64
N THR A 112 -15.28 -7.65 7.50
CA THR A 112 -14.62 -6.63 6.67
C THR A 112 -13.19 -6.40 7.11
N TRP A 113 -12.95 -6.29 8.41
CA TRP A 113 -11.62 -6.14 8.99
C TRP A 113 -10.70 -7.31 8.62
N LYS A 114 -11.16 -8.55 8.84
CA LYS A 114 -10.39 -9.76 8.54
C LYS A 114 -10.02 -9.82 7.06
N ASN A 115 -10.97 -9.52 6.19
CA ASN A 115 -10.73 -9.48 4.75
C ASN A 115 -9.70 -8.42 4.39
N ARG A 116 -9.80 -7.21 4.95
CA ARG A 116 -8.84 -6.13 4.69
C ARG A 116 -7.44 -6.47 5.19
N ALA A 117 -7.33 -7.02 6.40
CA ALA A 117 -6.05 -7.43 6.97
C ALA A 117 -5.34 -8.47 6.08
N GLU A 118 -6.07 -9.44 5.56
CA GLU A 118 -5.50 -10.45 4.65
C GLU A 118 -5.08 -9.84 3.30
N GLN A 119 -5.89 -8.94 2.73
CA GLN A 119 -5.52 -8.21 1.52
C GLN A 119 -4.21 -7.42 1.70
N LEU A 120 -4.09 -6.67 2.79
CA LEU A 120 -2.90 -5.88 3.09
C LEU A 120 -1.66 -6.77 3.26
N LYS A 121 -1.81 -7.93 3.91
CA LYS A 121 -0.74 -8.94 4.02
C LYS A 121 -0.28 -9.44 2.65
N ILE A 122 -1.22 -9.77 1.76
CA ILE A 122 -0.89 -10.22 0.39
C ILE A 122 -0.17 -9.12 -0.39
N VAL A 123 -0.63 -7.87 -0.29
CA VAL A 123 0.01 -6.72 -0.96
C VAL A 123 1.42 -6.50 -0.45
N ALA A 124 1.63 -6.51 0.87
CA ALA A 124 2.95 -6.36 1.48
C ALA A 124 3.92 -7.47 1.05
N LEU A 125 3.45 -8.73 1.00
CA LEU A 125 4.27 -9.84 0.51
C LEU A 125 4.65 -9.69 -0.96
N ARG A 126 3.73 -9.20 -1.81
CA ARG A 126 4.01 -8.95 -3.23
C ARG A 126 5.05 -7.84 -3.40
N GLN A 127 4.92 -6.75 -2.64
CA GLN A 127 5.88 -5.65 -2.64
C GLN A 127 7.27 -6.11 -2.21
N ALA A 128 7.37 -6.83 -1.09
CA ALA A 128 8.65 -7.38 -0.59
C ALA A 128 9.33 -8.28 -1.64
N ARG A 129 8.58 -9.15 -2.31
CA ARG A 129 9.11 -10.02 -3.37
C ARG A 129 9.59 -9.23 -4.60
N GLN A 130 8.90 -8.15 -4.94
CA GLN A 130 9.29 -7.29 -6.05
C GLN A 130 10.55 -6.49 -5.71
N GLU A 131 10.64 -5.96 -4.51
CA GLU A 131 11.84 -5.27 -4.01
C GLU A 131 13.06 -6.20 -3.97
N GLU A 132 12.89 -7.43 -3.50
CA GLU A 132 13.97 -8.42 -3.50
C GLU A 132 14.46 -8.74 -4.93
N ARG A 133 13.54 -8.89 -5.88
CA ARG A 133 13.89 -9.08 -7.29
C ARG A 133 14.67 -7.90 -7.86
N LEU A 134 14.24 -6.67 -7.56
CA LEU A 134 14.92 -5.45 -8.00
C LEU A 134 16.31 -5.33 -7.38
N LYS A 135 16.47 -5.68 -6.09
CA LYS A 135 17.77 -5.72 -5.42
C LYS A 135 18.71 -6.73 -6.08
N LEU A 136 18.24 -7.96 -6.31
CA LEU A 136 19.03 -9.00 -6.98
C LEU A 136 19.48 -8.57 -8.38
N MET A 137 18.59 -7.95 -9.16
CA MET A 137 18.96 -7.41 -10.48
C MET A 137 20.01 -6.30 -10.37
N GLY A 138 19.87 -5.39 -9.39
CA GLY A 138 20.85 -4.34 -9.14
C GLY A 138 22.22 -4.88 -8.73
N ASP A 139 22.25 -5.90 -7.88
CA ASP A 139 23.47 -6.56 -7.43
C ASP A 139 24.17 -7.29 -8.58
N ARG A 140 23.42 -8.01 -9.43
CA ARG A 140 23.97 -8.66 -10.62
C ARG A 140 24.51 -7.66 -11.64
N GLN A 141 23.81 -6.55 -11.86
CA GLN A 141 24.30 -5.50 -12.75
C GLN A 141 25.58 -4.85 -12.22
N ARG A 142 25.71 -4.68 -10.90
CA ARG A 142 26.94 -4.18 -10.27
C ARG A 142 28.08 -5.18 -10.39
N ALA A 143 27.81 -6.46 -10.16
CA ALA A 143 28.78 -7.53 -10.35
C ALA A 143 29.31 -7.57 -11.79
N TYR A 144 28.43 -7.42 -12.78
CA TYR A 144 28.80 -7.34 -14.18
C TYR A 144 29.74 -6.16 -14.49
N LYS A 145 29.41 -4.95 -13.99
CA LYS A 145 30.29 -3.77 -14.15
C LYS A 145 31.65 -3.97 -13.50
N ASN A 146 31.68 -4.54 -12.29
CA ASN A 146 32.92 -4.82 -11.57
C ASN A 146 33.75 -5.88 -12.31
N TRP A 147 33.12 -6.89 -12.89
CA TRP A 147 33.77 -7.89 -13.73
C TRP A 147 34.40 -7.25 -14.97
N GLN A 148 33.66 -6.41 -15.71
CA GLN A 148 34.21 -5.69 -16.87
C GLN A 148 35.41 -4.83 -16.51
N GLU A 149 35.30 -4.05 -15.43
CA GLU A 149 36.37 -3.15 -14.98
C GLU A 149 37.58 -3.93 -14.47
N GLY A 150 37.36 -5.03 -13.72
CA GLY A 150 38.43 -5.91 -13.26
C GLY A 150 39.18 -6.56 -14.42
N TRP A 151 38.48 -7.04 -15.44
CA TRP A 151 39.12 -7.59 -16.64
C TRP A 151 39.84 -6.53 -17.46
N ARG A 152 39.30 -5.32 -17.60
CA ARG A 152 40.03 -4.21 -18.22
C ARG A 152 41.38 -3.99 -17.54
N GLN A 153 41.40 -3.90 -16.21
CA GLN A 153 42.64 -3.74 -15.44
C GLN A 153 43.62 -4.92 -15.63
N VAL A 154 43.13 -6.16 -15.59
CA VAL A 154 43.97 -7.36 -15.81
C VAL A 154 44.59 -7.34 -17.21
N LEU A 155 43.80 -7.01 -18.23
CA LEU A 155 44.25 -6.95 -19.62
C LEU A 155 45.25 -5.80 -19.86
N ASP A 156 45.12 -4.67 -19.16
CA ASP A 156 46.06 -3.56 -19.21
C ASP A 156 47.48 -3.96 -18.75
N TYR A 157 47.59 -4.94 -17.85
CA TYR A 157 48.90 -5.49 -17.42
C TYR A 157 49.50 -6.49 -18.41
N CYS A 158 48.75 -6.94 -19.43
CA CYS A 158 49.31 -7.76 -20.50
C CYS A 158 50.20 -6.90 -21.40
N GLY A 159 51.51 -7.16 -21.36
CA GLY A 159 52.52 -6.45 -22.16
C GLY A 159 52.89 -7.15 -23.47
N SER A 160 52.35 -8.33 -23.74
CA SER A 160 52.63 -9.11 -24.96
C SER A 160 51.40 -9.87 -25.45
N PHE A 161 51.37 -10.18 -26.75
CA PHE A 161 50.31 -10.99 -27.36
C PHE A 161 50.19 -12.37 -26.71
N GLU A 162 51.31 -13.01 -26.33
CA GLU A 162 51.30 -14.32 -25.67
C GLU A 162 50.66 -14.26 -24.26
N SER A 163 50.92 -13.19 -23.50
CA SER A 163 50.28 -12.99 -22.19
C SER A 163 48.78 -12.74 -22.30
N LEU A 164 48.38 -12.03 -23.37
CA LEU A 164 46.99 -11.81 -23.71
C LEU A 164 46.34 -13.17 -24.03
N GLU A 165 46.82 -13.90 -25.05
CA GLU A 165 46.29 -15.21 -25.51
C GLU A 165 46.06 -16.24 -24.39
N ARG A 166 46.93 -16.26 -23.37
CA ARG A 166 46.77 -17.16 -22.20
C ARG A 166 45.53 -16.86 -21.36
N LEU A 167 45.02 -15.63 -21.37
CA LEU A 167 43.86 -15.20 -20.58
C LEU A 167 42.53 -15.33 -21.33
N ALA A 168 42.54 -15.48 -22.66
CA ALA A 168 41.30 -15.59 -23.46
C ALA A 168 40.34 -16.68 -22.95
N PRO A 169 40.81 -17.92 -22.66
CA PRO A 169 39.91 -18.98 -22.22
C PRO A 169 39.20 -18.67 -20.90
N GLU A 170 39.89 -17.99 -19.97
CA GLU A 170 39.33 -17.64 -18.66
C GLU A 170 38.36 -16.45 -18.77
N LEU A 171 38.69 -15.47 -19.63
CA LEU A 171 37.80 -14.36 -19.95
C LEU A 171 36.49 -14.86 -20.57
N ASP A 172 36.58 -15.77 -21.55
CA ASP A 172 35.42 -16.37 -22.22
C ASP A 172 34.61 -17.29 -21.29
N LEU A 173 35.25 -17.97 -20.36
CA LEU A 173 34.55 -18.81 -19.37
C LEU A 173 33.77 -17.95 -18.38
N GLN A 174 34.39 -16.90 -17.85
CA GLN A 174 33.73 -16.01 -16.90
C GLN A 174 32.67 -15.13 -17.56
N SER A 175 32.83 -14.76 -18.84
CA SER A 175 31.84 -13.96 -19.56
C SER A 175 30.49 -14.65 -19.68
N GLN A 176 30.46 -15.99 -19.76
CA GLN A 176 29.24 -16.79 -19.80
C GLN A 176 28.38 -16.63 -18.54
N THR A 177 28.98 -16.34 -17.39
CA THR A 177 28.23 -16.08 -16.15
C THR A 177 27.41 -14.79 -16.20
N PHE A 178 27.69 -13.92 -17.17
CA PHE A 178 27.02 -12.65 -17.41
C PHE A 178 26.39 -12.55 -18.82
N ASP A 179 26.08 -13.67 -19.47
CA ASP A 179 25.46 -13.66 -20.82
C ASP A 179 24.14 -12.88 -20.86
N GLU A 180 23.40 -12.85 -19.75
CA GLU A 180 22.20 -12.04 -19.55
C GLU A 180 22.44 -10.52 -19.72
N PHE A 181 23.68 -10.06 -19.59
CA PHE A 181 24.13 -8.68 -19.83
C PHE A 181 25.06 -8.57 -21.05
N HIS A 182 25.04 -9.56 -21.96
CA HIS A 182 25.93 -9.65 -23.11
C HIS A 182 27.42 -9.78 -22.73
N GLY A 183 27.72 -10.53 -21.66
CA GLY A 183 29.09 -10.76 -21.18
C GLY A 183 30.05 -11.21 -22.26
N SER A 184 29.65 -12.17 -23.10
CA SER A 184 30.48 -12.67 -24.21
C SER A 184 30.84 -11.60 -25.25
N GLN A 185 29.94 -10.63 -25.52
CA GLN A 185 30.24 -9.50 -26.40
C GLN A 185 31.21 -8.52 -25.74
N ALA A 186 31.02 -8.24 -24.45
CA ALA A 186 31.91 -7.37 -23.69
C ALA A 186 33.32 -7.95 -23.55
N ALA A 187 33.45 -9.25 -23.31
CA ALA A 187 34.72 -9.97 -23.32
C ALA A 187 35.46 -9.81 -24.66
N SER A 188 34.75 -10.07 -25.76
CA SER A 188 35.29 -9.89 -27.12
C SER A 188 35.75 -8.45 -27.37
N GLN A 189 34.98 -7.45 -26.93
CA GLN A 189 35.34 -6.04 -27.06
C GLN A 189 36.58 -5.67 -26.26
N LEU A 190 36.65 -6.05 -24.98
CA LEU A 190 37.80 -5.81 -24.12
C LEU A 190 39.08 -6.45 -24.69
N TRP A 191 38.96 -7.69 -25.15
CA TRP A 191 40.05 -8.43 -25.79
C TRP A 191 40.56 -7.74 -27.06
N HIS A 192 39.66 -7.44 -28.00
CA HIS A 192 40.01 -6.78 -29.25
C HIS A 192 40.60 -5.40 -29.04
N GLN A 193 40.05 -4.63 -28.09
CA GLN A 193 40.60 -3.34 -27.71
C GLN A 193 42.07 -3.48 -27.28
N ARG A 194 42.36 -4.39 -26.35
CA ARG A 194 43.72 -4.57 -25.86
C ARG A 194 44.68 -5.09 -26.94
N TRP A 195 44.21 -5.99 -27.79
CA TRP A 195 44.99 -6.49 -28.93
C TRP A 195 45.41 -5.36 -29.87
N GLN A 196 44.51 -4.43 -30.16
CA GLN A 196 44.80 -3.25 -31.00
C GLN A 196 45.79 -2.29 -30.33
N GLU A 197 45.69 -2.09 -29.02
CA GLU A 197 46.64 -1.25 -28.27
C GLU A 197 48.06 -1.83 -28.31
N LEU A 198 48.21 -3.15 -28.15
CA LEU A 198 49.50 -3.83 -28.24
C LEU A 198 50.09 -3.80 -29.66
N SER A 199 49.26 -3.91 -30.71
CA SER A 199 49.73 -3.83 -32.09
C SER A 199 50.19 -2.43 -32.47
N GLN A 200 49.57 -1.38 -31.92
CA GLN A 200 50.01 0.00 -32.10
C GLN A 200 51.28 0.31 -31.30
N ALA A 201 51.45 -0.28 -30.11
CA ALA A 201 52.64 -0.07 -29.28
C ALA A 201 53.89 -0.84 -29.75
N SER A 202 53.71 -1.85 -30.61
CA SER A 202 54.78 -2.67 -31.18
C SER A 202 55.16 -2.31 -32.62
N ALA A 203 54.45 -1.36 -33.24
CA ALA A 203 54.75 -0.75 -34.54
C ALA A 203 55.64 0.50 -34.38
#